data_AF-A0AAV0EV41-F1
#
_entry.id   AF-A0AAV0EV41-F1
#
_cell.length_a   1.000
_cell.length_b   1.000
_cell.length_c   1.000
_cell.angle_alpha   90.00
_cell.angle_beta   90.00
_cell.angle_gamma   90.00
#
_symmetry.space_group_name_H-M   'P 1'
#
loop_
_entity.id
_entity.type
_entity.pdbx_description
1 polymer ?
#
loop_
_entity_poly.entity_id
_entity_poly.type
_entity_poly.pdbx_seq_one_letter_code
_entity_poly.pdbx_strand_id
1 'polypeptide(L)'
;MFMDFWRRHKKKLYVTFGVVSSGLLFYKLYAGHRRHISELKKELEAEKKNDELVRAQLKDHFENIQVVANSTTLPHVMQYLSRRIAEELNVMHLTEKLMKGKDQPNTLTVAEKLELWDRLKILSFTRMVLSLWSMTLLNLYIRVQVNILGRHLYIDTARGFGSSYQHEEADIIYRDDQQLFLSSADYLVNYGLTSLVLNFEAATSEVIKSIQLKDVFSSTVLHDTIEQILDCFMSKGSPHNWLYYLIPEDPKTYSLSTASLRSERTNPSHPSNFEQLMLETHAVLSSAEFGNIVDVSLKAAVVAMVENMQAQYEETNLMVGIPLAKLLPRLSHLGEQLLEEPNRNMYFQVIQNLPEVELFFTVLYSSTPVS
;
A
#
# COMPACT_ATOMS: atom_id res chain seq x y z
N MET A 1 -52.13 79.00 28.73
CA MET A 1 -51.01 78.28 29.39
C MET A 1 -50.35 77.23 28.48
N PHE A 2 -51.10 76.33 27.83
CA PHE A 2 -50.53 75.32 26.91
C PHE A 2 -49.91 75.90 25.62
N MET A 3 -50.51 76.96 25.05
CA MET A 3 -50.02 77.57 23.79
C MET A 3 -48.73 78.39 23.95
N ASP A 4 -48.49 79.00 25.11
CA ASP A 4 -47.26 79.75 25.38
C ASP A 4 -46.06 78.83 25.67
N PHE A 5 -46.31 77.69 26.31
CA PHE A 5 -45.32 76.64 26.50
C PHE A 5 -44.89 76.03 25.16
N TRP A 6 -45.87 75.76 24.28
CA TRP A 6 -45.63 75.24 22.93
C TRP A 6 -44.79 76.22 22.10
N ARG A 7 -45.10 77.51 22.11
CA ARG A 7 -44.35 78.53 21.35
C ARG A 7 -42.92 78.72 21.84
N ARG A 8 -42.65 78.58 23.15
CA ARG A 8 -41.28 78.68 23.72
C ARG A 8 -40.44 77.43 23.53
N HIS A 9 -41.05 76.23 23.48
CA HIS A 9 -40.32 74.97 23.46
C HIS A 9 -40.35 74.20 22.13
N LYS A 10 -41.04 74.69 21.09
CA LYS A 10 -41.09 74.09 19.74
C LYS A 10 -39.73 73.64 19.20
N LYS A 11 -38.71 74.50 19.23
CA LYS A 11 -37.35 74.15 18.74
C LYS A 11 -36.70 73.04 19.57
N LYS A 12 -36.93 73.01 20.89
CA LYS A 12 -36.38 71.97 21.78
C LYS A 12 -37.07 70.62 21.55
N LEU A 13 -38.38 70.63 21.31
CA LEU A 13 -39.17 69.42 21.04
C LEU A 13 -38.82 68.74 19.71
N TYR A 14 -38.59 69.51 18.64
CA TYR A 14 -38.13 68.95 17.35
C TYR A 14 -36.75 68.32 17.45
N VAL A 15 -35.82 68.93 18.20
CA VAL A 15 -34.48 68.38 18.42
C VAL A 15 -34.57 67.09 19.22
N THR A 16 -35.36 67.04 20.30
CA THR A 16 -35.53 65.81 21.08
C THR A 16 -36.22 64.70 20.28
N PHE A 17 -37.22 65.03 19.46
CA PHE A 17 -37.89 64.05 18.62
C PHE A 17 -36.96 63.52 17.52
N GLY A 18 -36.17 64.40 16.89
CA GLY A 18 -35.16 64.01 15.90
C GLY A 18 -34.09 63.08 16.48
N VAL A 19 -33.59 63.36 17.69
CA VAL A 19 -32.61 62.51 18.39
C VAL A 19 -33.21 61.14 18.74
N VAL A 20 -34.45 61.09 19.23
CA VAL A 20 -35.13 59.83 19.56
C VAL A 20 -35.43 59.01 18.31
N SER A 21 -35.95 59.62 17.24
CA SER A 21 -36.25 58.93 15.99
C SER A 21 -34.98 58.42 15.29
N SER A 22 -33.91 59.23 15.31
CA SER A 22 -32.60 58.82 14.78
C SER A 22 -32.02 57.66 15.59
N GLY A 23 -32.07 57.73 16.93
CA GLY A 23 -31.64 56.63 17.80
C GLY A 23 -32.41 55.33 17.57
N LEU A 24 -33.73 55.39 17.34
CA LEU A 24 -34.54 54.22 17.00
C LEU A 24 -34.21 53.63 15.62
N LEU A 25 -33.92 54.48 14.63
CA LEU A 25 -33.46 54.04 13.31
C LEU A 25 -32.09 53.36 13.39
N PHE A 26 -31.13 53.97 14.07
CA PHE A 26 -29.80 53.37 14.29
C PHE A 26 -29.89 52.06 15.09
N TYR A 27 -30.74 52.00 16.12
CA TYR A 27 -30.97 50.77 16.87
C TYR A 27 -31.56 49.66 15.98
N LYS A 28 -32.54 49.97 15.12
CA LYS A 28 -33.10 48.99 14.18
C LYS A 28 -32.08 48.50 13.16
N LEU A 29 -31.26 49.39 12.60
CA LEU A 29 -30.19 49.03 11.66
C LEU A 29 -29.12 48.17 12.33
N TYR A 30 -28.69 48.56 13.53
CA TYR A 30 -27.73 47.79 14.33
C TYR A 30 -28.28 46.41 14.72
N ALA A 31 -29.54 46.34 15.13
CA ALA A 31 -30.21 45.08 15.45
C ALA A 31 -30.33 44.16 14.23
N GLY A 32 -30.65 44.70 13.05
CA GLY A 32 -30.66 43.94 11.79
C GLY A 32 -29.28 43.42 11.40
N HIS A 33 -28.26 44.27 11.44
CA HIS A 33 -26.88 43.90 11.13
C HIS A 33 -26.33 42.85 12.12
N ARG A 34 -26.62 42.98 13.42
CA ARG A 34 -26.23 42.01 14.45
C ARG A 34 -26.89 40.65 14.25
N ARG A 35 -28.16 40.62 13.82
CA ARG A 35 -28.86 39.38 13.46
C ARG A 35 -28.21 38.70 12.26
N HIS A 36 -27.95 39.46 11.20
CA HIS A 36 -27.30 38.93 10.01
C HIS A 36 -25.89 38.37 10.30
N ILE A 37 -25.07 39.08 11.09
CA ILE A 37 -23.78 38.56 11.56
C ILE A 37 -23.97 37.28 12.40
N SER A 38 -25.00 37.21 13.24
CA SER A 38 -25.27 36.01 14.03
C SER A 38 -25.74 34.83 13.16
N GLU A 39 -26.49 35.08 12.09
CA GLU A 39 -26.92 34.06 11.13
C GLU A 39 -25.72 33.54 10.34
N LEU A 40 -24.88 34.42 9.79
CA LEU A 40 -23.63 34.05 9.12
C LEU A 40 -22.69 33.26 10.04
N LYS A 41 -22.58 33.64 11.31
CA LYS A 41 -21.79 32.87 12.29
C LYS A 41 -22.36 31.48 12.53
N LYS A 42 -23.68 31.36 12.65
CA LYS A 42 -24.36 30.06 12.81
C LYS A 42 -24.21 29.19 11.58
N GLU A 43 -24.30 29.77 10.39
CA GLU A 43 -24.11 29.09 9.12
C GLU A 43 -22.67 28.58 8.99
N LEU A 44 -21.67 29.44 9.28
CA LEU A 44 -20.26 29.04 9.32
C LEU A 44 -19.98 27.95 10.37
N GLU A 45 -20.60 28.03 11.55
CA GLU A 45 -20.49 26.98 12.58
C GLU A 45 -21.16 25.67 12.14
N ALA A 46 -22.29 25.74 11.43
CA ALA A 46 -22.96 24.57 10.88
C ALA A 46 -22.15 23.94 9.75
N GLU A 47 -21.57 24.75 8.86
CA GLU A 47 -20.66 24.32 7.79
C GLU A 47 -19.42 23.64 8.38
N LYS A 48 -18.76 24.25 9.37
CA LYS A 48 -17.62 23.62 10.07
C LYS A 48 -17.98 22.29 10.71
N LYS A 49 -19.14 22.20 11.38
CA LYS A 49 -19.61 20.95 11.98
C LYS A 49 -19.89 19.91 10.90
N ASN A 50 -20.46 20.30 9.78
CA ASN A 50 -20.71 19.41 8.66
C ASN A 50 -19.39 18.89 8.06
N ASP A 51 -18.41 19.78 7.85
CA ASP A 51 -17.08 19.41 7.38
C ASP A 51 -16.36 18.47 8.36
N GLU A 52 -16.48 18.71 9.66
CA GLU A 52 -15.94 17.82 10.70
C GLU A 52 -16.59 16.43 10.64
N LEU A 53 -17.92 16.36 10.45
CA LEU A 53 -18.64 15.10 10.31
C LEU A 53 -18.24 14.34 9.04
N VAL A 54 -18.13 15.03 7.91
CA VAL A 54 -17.69 14.43 6.65
C VAL A 54 -16.27 13.89 6.77
N ARG A 55 -15.36 14.65 7.40
CA ARG A 55 -13.99 14.20 7.67
C ARG A 55 -13.94 13.00 8.61
N ALA A 56 -14.77 12.99 9.66
CA ALA A 56 -14.86 11.86 10.57
C ALA A 56 -15.36 10.60 9.84
N GLN A 57 -16.41 10.70 9.04
CA GLN A 57 -16.92 9.59 8.24
C GLN A 57 -15.90 9.08 7.22
N LEU A 58 -15.19 9.99 6.54
CA LEU A 58 -14.14 9.63 5.59
C LEU A 58 -13.00 8.88 6.30
N LYS A 59 -12.59 9.36 7.47
CA LYS A 59 -11.57 8.74 8.31
C LYS A 59 -12.00 7.35 8.79
N ASP A 60 -13.22 7.22 9.33
CA ASP A 60 -13.75 5.94 9.79
C ASP A 60 -13.82 4.92 8.64
N HIS A 61 -14.22 5.35 7.45
CA HIS A 61 -14.27 4.48 6.28
C HIS A 61 -12.86 4.07 5.82
N PHE A 62 -11.90 5.00 5.79
CA PHE A 62 -10.50 4.69 5.51
C PHE A 62 -9.92 3.65 6.48
N GLU A 63 -10.11 3.84 7.79
CA GLU A 63 -9.64 2.90 8.81
C GLU A 63 -10.26 1.51 8.63
N ASN A 64 -11.57 1.43 8.34
CA ASN A 64 -12.24 0.17 8.05
C ASN A 64 -11.68 -0.54 6.81
N ILE A 65 -11.35 0.20 5.75
CA ILE A 65 -10.73 -0.35 4.54
C ILE A 65 -9.35 -0.93 4.85
N GLN A 66 -8.53 -0.24 5.65
CA GLN A 66 -7.22 -0.73 6.06
C GLN A 66 -7.35 -2.05 6.86
N VAL A 67 -8.36 -2.14 7.73
CA VAL A 67 -8.65 -3.38 8.47
C VAL A 67 -9.00 -4.52 7.50
N VAL A 68 -9.89 -4.30 6.53
CA VAL A 68 -10.27 -5.33 5.54
C VAL A 68 -9.07 -5.83 4.74
N ALA A 69 -8.20 -4.91 4.32
CA ALA A 69 -6.97 -5.25 3.60
C ALA A 69 -6.06 -6.17 4.43
N ASN A 70 -5.86 -5.81 5.69
CA ASN A 70 -5.00 -6.53 6.62
C ASN A 70 -5.61 -7.88 7.06
N SER A 71 -6.93 -7.97 7.24
CA SER A 71 -7.60 -9.14 7.81
C SER A 71 -8.00 -10.20 6.79
N THR A 72 -8.25 -9.81 5.53
CA THR A 72 -8.92 -10.68 4.56
C THR A 72 -8.08 -10.91 3.32
N THR A 73 -7.72 -9.85 2.60
CA THR A 73 -7.03 -9.98 1.31
C THR A 73 -5.57 -10.39 1.50
N LEU A 74 -4.83 -9.67 2.35
CA LEU A 74 -3.39 -9.88 2.50
C LEU A 74 -3.02 -11.29 3.00
N PRO A 75 -3.68 -11.88 4.03
CA PRO A 75 -3.34 -13.22 4.50
C PRO A 75 -3.54 -14.29 3.42
N HIS A 76 -4.60 -14.19 2.62
CA HIS A 76 -4.89 -15.15 1.56
C HIS A 76 -3.81 -15.15 0.47
N VAL A 77 -3.48 -13.98 -0.05
CA VAL A 77 -2.47 -13.86 -1.12
C VAL A 77 -1.08 -14.20 -0.60
N MET A 78 -0.75 -13.86 0.65
CA MET A 78 0.53 -14.23 1.28
C MET A 78 0.70 -15.74 1.44
N GLN A 79 -0.33 -16.44 1.93
CA GLN A 79 -0.28 -17.91 2.03
C GLN A 79 -0.08 -18.55 0.65
N TYR A 80 -0.75 -18.03 -0.38
CA TYR A 80 -0.60 -18.55 -1.73
C TYR A 80 0.81 -18.28 -2.31
N LEU A 81 1.34 -17.06 -2.13
CA LEU A 81 2.70 -16.68 -2.50
C LEU A 81 3.74 -17.57 -1.81
N SER A 82 3.62 -17.77 -0.50
CA SER A 82 4.52 -18.61 0.30
C SER A 82 4.63 -20.03 -0.26
N ARG A 83 3.47 -20.65 -0.55
CA ARG A 83 3.42 -21.98 -1.14
C ARG A 83 4.09 -22.01 -2.51
N ARG A 84 3.79 -21.05 -3.38
CA ARG A 84 4.33 -21.01 -4.75
C ARG A 84 5.82 -20.73 -4.79
N ILE A 85 6.34 -19.85 -3.93
CA ILE A 85 7.78 -19.64 -3.77
C ILE A 85 8.48 -20.92 -3.27
N ALA A 86 7.87 -21.65 -2.33
CA ALA A 86 8.44 -22.92 -1.86
C ALA A 86 8.47 -24.00 -2.95
N GLU A 87 7.47 -24.03 -3.84
CA GLU A 87 7.41 -24.94 -5.00
C GLU A 87 8.51 -24.61 -6.03
N GLU A 88 8.66 -23.32 -6.40
CA GLU A 88 9.62 -22.87 -7.43
C GLU A 88 11.07 -22.88 -6.92
N LEU A 89 11.31 -22.52 -5.64
CA LEU A 89 12.63 -22.44 -5.02
C LEU A 89 12.83 -23.55 -3.98
N ASN A 90 12.87 -24.81 -4.44
CA ASN A 90 13.03 -25.97 -3.57
C ASN A 90 14.48 -26.13 -3.04
N VAL A 91 14.79 -25.37 -1.99
CA VAL A 91 16.07 -25.43 -1.26
C VAL A 91 16.22 -26.73 -0.45
N MET A 92 15.10 -27.35 -0.04
CA MET A 92 15.10 -28.59 0.75
C MET A 92 15.70 -29.76 0.00
N HIS A 93 15.35 -29.96 -1.27
CA HIS A 93 15.85 -31.06 -2.08
C HIS A 93 17.39 -31.04 -2.21
N LEU A 94 17.98 -29.85 -2.35
CA LEU A 94 19.44 -29.70 -2.39
C LEU A 94 20.08 -29.98 -1.03
N THR A 95 19.44 -29.53 0.05
CA THR A 95 19.90 -29.80 1.42
C THR A 95 19.89 -31.31 1.72
N GLU A 96 18.84 -32.02 1.33
CA GLU A 96 18.75 -33.48 1.46
C GLU A 96 19.82 -34.21 0.64
N LYS A 97 20.07 -33.76 -0.60
CA LYS A 97 21.12 -34.33 -1.46
C LYS A 97 22.51 -34.13 -0.84
N LEU A 98 22.76 -32.96 -0.24
CA LEU A 98 23.99 -32.67 0.50
C LEU A 98 24.13 -33.53 1.78
N MET A 99 23.03 -33.76 2.51
CA MET A 99 23.01 -34.62 3.70
C MET A 99 23.30 -36.07 3.34
N LYS A 100 22.64 -36.62 2.30
CA LYS A 100 22.89 -37.99 1.81
C LYS A 100 24.34 -38.20 1.38
N GLY A 101 24.97 -37.20 0.75
CA GLY A 101 26.40 -37.24 0.40
C GLY A 101 27.36 -37.15 1.59
N LYS A 102 26.91 -36.60 2.73
CA LYS A 102 27.68 -36.59 3.98
C LYS A 102 27.64 -37.96 4.67
N ASP A 103 26.48 -38.60 4.67
CA ASP A 103 26.28 -39.90 5.31
C ASP A 103 26.81 -41.08 4.47
N GLN A 104 26.97 -40.89 3.15
CA GLN A 104 27.54 -41.85 2.23
C GLN A 104 28.67 -41.22 1.40
N PRO A 105 29.94 -41.35 1.84
CA PRO A 105 31.07 -40.60 1.28
C PRO A 105 31.50 -40.98 -0.15
N ASN A 106 30.92 -42.04 -0.73
CA ASN A 106 31.22 -42.49 -2.10
C ASN A 106 30.16 -42.04 -3.13
N THR A 107 29.09 -41.37 -2.70
CA THR A 107 27.93 -41.08 -3.56
C THR A 107 28.06 -39.74 -4.30
N LEU A 108 28.94 -38.84 -3.86
CA LEU A 108 29.16 -37.51 -4.43
C LEU A 108 30.66 -37.20 -4.49
N THR A 109 31.13 -36.76 -5.65
CA THR A 109 32.51 -36.28 -5.84
C THR A 109 32.71 -34.92 -5.15
N VAL A 110 33.98 -34.55 -4.92
CA VAL A 110 34.33 -33.24 -4.33
C VAL A 110 33.83 -32.08 -5.21
N ALA A 111 33.90 -32.23 -6.53
CA ALA A 111 33.43 -31.22 -7.48
C ALA A 111 31.90 -31.05 -7.41
N GLU A 112 31.14 -32.14 -7.44
CA GLU A 112 29.67 -32.10 -7.33
C GLU A 112 29.22 -31.53 -5.98
N LYS A 113 29.96 -31.83 -4.90
CA LYS A 113 29.66 -31.26 -3.58
C LYS A 113 29.83 -29.75 -3.58
N LEU A 114 30.91 -29.22 -4.18
CA LEU A 114 31.13 -27.78 -4.28
C LEU A 114 30.05 -27.09 -5.13
N GLU A 115 29.66 -27.69 -6.25
CA GLU A 115 28.58 -27.19 -7.09
C GLU A 115 27.24 -27.13 -6.35
N LEU A 116 26.91 -28.18 -5.58
CA LEU A 116 25.68 -28.21 -4.77
C LEU A 116 25.69 -27.13 -3.69
N TRP A 117 26.82 -26.88 -3.04
CA TRP A 117 26.93 -25.79 -2.06
C TRP A 117 26.81 -24.41 -2.70
N ASP A 118 27.40 -24.22 -3.88
CA ASP A 118 27.29 -22.95 -4.60
C ASP A 118 25.85 -22.70 -5.08
N ARG A 119 25.18 -23.74 -5.58
CA ARG A 119 23.75 -23.67 -5.92
C ARG A 119 22.88 -23.38 -4.70
N LEU A 120 23.17 -24.03 -3.57
CA LEU A 120 22.47 -23.77 -2.31
C LEU A 120 22.66 -22.33 -1.87
N LYS A 121 23.89 -21.81 -1.96
CA LYS A 121 24.22 -20.41 -1.66
C LYS A 121 23.36 -19.45 -2.48
N ILE A 122 23.33 -19.61 -3.81
CA ILE A 122 22.53 -18.76 -4.71
C ILE A 122 21.05 -18.86 -4.35
N LEU A 123 20.48 -20.06 -4.27
CA LEU A 123 19.04 -20.22 -4.03
C LEU A 123 18.59 -19.74 -2.64
N SER A 124 19.42 -19.88 -1.62
CA SER A 124 19.12 -19.34 -0.28
C SER A 124 19.01 -17.82 -0.30
N PHE A 125 19.94 -17.11 -0.95
CA PHE A 125 19.83 -15.66 -1.10
C PHE A 125 18.67 -15.26 -2.02
N THR A 126 18.52 -15.94 -3.16
CA THR A 126 17.41 -15.69 -4.10
C THR A 126 16.08 -15.79 -3.37
N ARG A 127 15.82 -16.90 -2.66
CA ARG A 127 14.56 -17.12 -1.93
C ARG A 127 14.32 -16.04 -0.90
N MET A 128 15.34 -15.71 -0.11
CA MET A 128 15.25 -14.73 0.95
C MET A 128 14.94 -13.32 0.42
N VAL A 129 15.71 -12.82 -0.56
CA VAL A 129 15.52 -11.47 -1.09
C VAL A 129 14.24 -11.38 -1.94
N LEU A 130 13.91 -12.42 -2.71
CA LEU A 130 12.66 -12.52 -3.44
C LEU A 130 11.45 -12.48 -2.49
N SER A 131 11.49 -13.22 -1.37
CA SER A 131 10.43 -13.22 -0.37
C SER A 131 10.24 -11.83 0.23
N LEU A 132 11.34 -11.15 0.59
CA LEU A 132 11.32 -9.80 1.13
C LEU A 132 10.69 -8.81 0.14
N TRP A 133 11.13 -8.86 -1.11
CA TRP A 133 10.60 -8.01 -2.18
C TRP A 133 9.12 -8.29 -2.44
N SER A 134 8.75 -9.55 -2.66
CA SER A 134 7.37 -9.95 -3.00
C SER A 134 6.40 -9.61 -1.88
N MET A 135 6.78 -9.84 -0.62
CA MET A 135 5.98 -9.47 0.55
C MET A 135 5.74 -7.95 0.59
N THR A 136 6.81 -7.17 0.47
CA THR A 136 6.75 -5.70 0.55
C THR A 136 5.88 -5.12 -0.56
N LEU A 137 6.14 -5.53 -1.80
CA LEU A 137 5.43 -5.00 -2.97
C LEU A 137 3.97 -5.42 -3.00
N LEU A 138 3.66 -6.66 -2.64
CA LEU A 138 2.28 -7.14 -2.65
C LEU A 138 1.46 -6.51 -1.51
N ASN A 139 2.07 -6.24 -0.34
CA ASN A 139 1.47 -5.45 0.72
C ASN A 139 1.08 -4.05 0.24
N LEU A 140 2.03 -3.34 -0.40
CA LEU A 140 1.78 -2.00 -0.95
C LEU A 140 0.74 -2.04 -2.07
N TYR A 141 0.79 -3.04 -2.96
CA TYR A 141 -0.16 -3.20 -4.05
C TYR A 141 -1.59 -3.40 -3.56
N ILE A 142 -1.81 -4.32 -2.62
CA ILE A 142 -3.13 -4.57 -2.04
C ILE A 142 -3.67 -3.29 -1.38
N ARG A 143 -2.81 -2.52 -0.71
CA ARG A 143 -3.18 -1.21 -0.14
C ARG A 143 -3.56 -0.18 -1.21
N VAL A 144 -2.88 -0.15 -2.35
CA VAL A 144 -3.28 0.70 -3.50
C VAL A 144 -4.68 0.28 -3.98
N GLN A 145 -4.91 -1.02 -4.19
CA GLN A 145 -6.19 -1.54 -4.66
C GLN A 145 -7.34 -1.18 -3.72
N VAL A 146 -7.23 -1.52 -2.43
CA VAL A 146 -8.31 -1.28 -1.46
C VAL A 146 -8.58 0.21 -1.26
N ASN A 147 -7.57 1.08 -1.33
CA ASN A 147 -7.75 2.53 -1.22
C ASN A 147 -8.45 3.11 -2.46
N ILE A 148 -8.03 2.72 -3.66
CA ILE A 148 -8.69 3.13 -4.90
C ILE A 148 -10.15 2.67 -4.88
N LEU A 149 -10.38 1.37 -4.68
CA LEU A 149 -11.72 0.79 -4.65
C LEU A 149 -12.57 1.41 -3.56
N GLY A 150 -12.05 1.49 -2.33
CA GLY A 150 -12.76 2.05 -1.20
C GLY A 150 -13.11 3.52 -1.36
N ARG A 151 -12.29 4.30 -2.07
CA ARG A 151 -12.61 5.69 -2.40
C ARG A 151 -13.76 5.76 -3.39
N HIS A 152 -13.74 4.95 -4.45
CA HIS A 152 -14.86 4.88 -5.39
C HIS A 152 -16.17 4.46 -4.70
N LEU A 153 -16.14 3.43 -3.85
CA LEU A 153 -17.31 2.99 -3.07
C LEU A 153 -17.84 4.07 -2.11
N TYR A 154 -16.94 4.85 -1.51
CA TYR A 154 -17.34 5.98 -0.66
C TYR A 154 -18.05 7.06 -1.46
N ILE A 155 -17.51 7.42 -2.63
CA ILE A 155 -18.11 8.42 -3.53
C ILE A 155 -19.49 7.94 -4.01
N ASP A 156 -19.62 6.68 -4.41
CA ASP A 156 -20.90 6.07 -4.82
C ASP A 156 -21.95 6.13 -3.70
N THR A 157 -21.52 5.82 -2.47
CA THR A 157 -22.39 5.88 -1.29
C THR A 157 -22.81 7.32 -0.99
N ALA A 158 -21.87 8.27 -1.00
CA ALA A 158 -22.15 9.69 -0.74
C ALA A 158 -23.10 10.30 -1.79
N ARG A 159 -22.97 9.91 -3.06
CA ARG A 159 -23.89 10.30 -4.14
C ARG A 159 -25.29 9.73 -3.91
N GLY A 160 -25.40 8.47 -3.52
CA GLY A 160 -26.68 7.80 -3.24
C GLY A 160 -27.51 8.43 -2.11
N PHE A 161 -26.87 9.10 -1.14
CA PHE A 161 -27.57 9.86 -0.10
C PHE A 161 -28.00 11.28 -0.55
N GLY A 162 -27.37 11.85 -1.58
CA GLY A 162 -27.63 13.22 -2.06
C GLY A 162 -28.74 13.34 -3.12
N SER A 163 -29.00 12.29 -3.90
CA SER A 163 -29.97 12.30 -4.99
C SER A 163 -31.20 11.44 -4.69
N SER A 164 -32.24 12.07 -4.11
CA SER A 164 -33.59 11.53 -4.24
C SER A 164 -34.08 11.84 -5.66
N TYR A 165 -34.34 10.78 -6.44
CA TYR A 165 -34.93 10.82 -7.79
C TYR A 165 -34.02 11.27 -8.95
N GLN A 166 -33.17 10.38 -9.45
CA GLN A 166 -33.02 10.04 -10.88
C GLN A 166 -31.87 9.03 -11.05
N HIS A 167 -32.16 7.88 -11.68
CA HIS A 167 -31.17 6.87 -12.05
C HIS A 167 -30.13 7.46 -13.02
N GLU A 168 -28.89 7.58 -12.58
CA GLU A 168 -27.73 7.29 -13.41
C GLU A 168 -27.08 6.04 -12.84
N GLU A 169 -27.44 4.86 -13.37
CA GLU A 169 -26.77 3.57 -13.10
C GLU A 169 -25.35 3.50 -13.68
N ALA A 170 -24.85 4.59 -14.28
CA ALA A 170 -23.64 4.58 -15.10
C ALA A 170 -22.32 4.55 -14.30
N ASP A 171 -22.33 4.90 -13.02
CA ASP A 171 -21.11 5.07 -12.21
C ASP A 171 -20.97 4.07 -11.05
N ILE A 172 -21.90 3.13 -10.87
CA ILE A 172 -21.85 2.17 -9.75
C ILE A 172 -20.87 1.04 -10.09
N ILE A 173 -19.87 0.83 -9.24
CA ILE A 173 -18.96 -0.32 -9.39
C ILE A 173 -19.69 -1.61 -9.04
N TYR A 174 -19.94 -2.46 -10.04
CA TYR A 174 -20.60 -3.76 -9.86
C TYR A 174 -19.76 -4.72 -9.00
N ARG A 175 -20.42 -5.54 -8.16
CA ARG A 175 -19.74 -6.51 -7.27
C ARG A 175 -18.77 -7.44 -8.00
N ASP A 176 -19.11 -7.85 -9.21
CA ASP A 176 -18.26 -8.73 -10.02
C ASP A 176 -16.95 -8.03 -10.42
N ASP A 177 -17.01 -6.75 -10.79
CA ASP A 177 -15.83 -5.92 -11.08
C ASP A 177 -15.00 -5.66 -9.83
N GLN A 178 -15.64 -5.43 -8.67
CA GLN A 178 -14.94 -5.29 -7.38
C GLN A 178 -14.13 -6.55 -7.06
N GLN A 179 -14.76 -7.72 -7.19
CA GLN A 179 -14.11 -9.00 -6.90
C GLN A 179 -13.00 -9.30 -7.92
N LEU A 180 -13.23 -9.02 -9.20
CA LEU A 180 -12.24 -9.20 -10.26
C LEU A 180 -11.01 -8.31 -10.01
N PHE A 181 -11.25 -7.04 -9.64
CA PHE A 181 -10.20 -6.09 -9.30
C PHE A 181 -9.35 -6.58 -8.14
N LEU A 182 -9.96 -6.94 -7.01
CA LEU A 182 -9.22 -7.45 -5.85
C LEU A 182 -8.47 -8.76 -6.16
N SER A 183 -9.05 -9.65 -6.98
CA SER A 183 -8.39 -10.90 -7.38
C SER A 183 -7.17 -10.70 -8.27
N SER A 184 -6.98 -9.53 -8.87
CA SER A 184 -5.77 -9.24 -9.64
C SER A 184 -4.49 -9.24 -8.79
N ALA A 185 -4.59 -9.20 -7.44
CA ALA A 185 -3.45 -9.44 -6.55
C ALA A 185 -2.82 -10.82 -6.72
N ASP A 186 -3.57 -11.79 -7.23
CA ASP A 186 -3.06 -13.12 -7.53
C ASP A 186 -2.23 -13.14 -8.84
N TYR A 187 -2.16 -12.04 -9.60
CA TYR A 187 -1.43 -11.97 -10.86
C TYR A 187 0.05 -12.31 -10.69
N LEU A 188 0.69 -11.73 -9.66
CA LEU A 188 2.08 -12.02 -9.31
C LEU A 188 2.31 -13.53 -9.18
N VAL A 189 1.44 -14.20 -8.44
CA VAL A 189 1.62 -15.61 -8.09
C VAL A 189 1.31 -16.54 -9.26
N ASN A 190 0.37 -16.16 -10.12
CA ASN A 190 -0.09 -16.96 -11.25
C ASN A 190 0.74 -16.78 -12.53
N TYR A 191 1.22 -15.56 -12.79
CA TYR A 191 1.82 -15.19 -14.09
C TYR A 191 3.23 -14.60 -13.93
N GLY A 192 3.45 -13.77 -12.91
CA GLY A 192 4.71 -13.06 -12.71
C GLY A 192 5.83 -13.89 -12.08
N LEU A 193 5.49 -14.85 -11.21
CA LEU A 193 6.43 -15.46 -10.27
C LEU A 193 7.58 -16.22 -10.94
N THR A 194 7.31 -17.04 -11.95
CA THR A 194 8.37 -17.85 -12.60
C THR A 194 9.43 -16.94 -13.24
N SER A 195 9.00 -15.93 -13.97
CA SER A 195 9.90 -14.93 -14.57
C SER A 195 10.62 -14.11 -13.49
N LEU A 196 9.92 -13.77 -12.40
CA LEU A 196 10.51 -13.04 -11.28
C LEU A 196 11.63 -13.85 -10.60
N VAL A 197 11.40 -15.14 -10.34
CA VAL A 197 12.39 -16.08 -9.77
C VAL A 197 13.65 -16.13 -10.63
N LEU A 198 13.50 -16.30 -11.95
CA LEU A 198 14.64 -16.37 -12.88
C LEU A 198 15.50 -15.09 -12.85
N ASN A 199 14.85 -13.92 -12.82
CA ASN A 199 15.55 -12.64 -12.81
C ASN A 199 16.22 -12.34 -11.46
N PHE A 200 15.56 -12.68 -10.34
CA PHE A 200 16.18 -12.60 -9.02
C PHE A 200 17.35 -13.58 -8.87
N GLU A 201 17.27 -14.78 -9.44
CA GLU A 201 18.38 -15.73 -9.43
C GLU A 201 19.58 -15.19 -10.21
N ALA A 202 19.34 -14.57 -11.37
CA ALA A 202 20.38 -13.94 -12.17
C ALA A 202 21.05 -12.76 -11.43
N ALA A 203 20.25 -11.87 -10.82
CA ALA A 203 20.77 -10.75 -10.02
C ALA A 203 21.55 -11.23 -8.79
N THR A 204 21.01 -12.23 -8.09
CA THR A 204 21.68 -12.84 -6.92
C THR A 204 23.01 -13.45 -7.32
N SER A 205 23.03 -14.28 -8.36
CA SER A 205 24.23 -14.91 -8.88
C SER A 205 25.29 -13.88 -9.26
N GLU A 206 24.88 -12.77 -9.90
CA GLU A 206 25.78 -11.69 -10.29
C GLU A 206 26.48 -11.01 -9.10
N VAL A 207 25.74 -10.75 -8.02
CA VAL A 207 26.24 -10.10 -6.80
C VAL A 207 27.12 -11.04 -5.98
N ILE A 208 26.68 -12.29 -5.76
CA ILE A 208 27.35 -13.21 -4.83
C ILE A 208 28.36 -14.16 -5.49
N LYS A 209 28.61 -14.05 -6.80
CA LYS A 209 29.56 -14.92 -7.53
C LYS A 209 30.97 -14.97 -6.91
N SER A 210 31.43 -13.85 -6.36
CA SER A 210 32.78 -13.71 -5.81
C SER A 210 32.86 -14.17 -4.34
N ILE A 211 31.72 -14.34 -3.69
CA ILE A 211 31.60 -14.65 -2.27
C ILE A 211 31.77 -16.16 -2.05
N GLN A 212 32.71 -16.52 -1.19
CA GLN A 212 33.00 -17.90 -0.80
C GLN A 212 32.24 -18.28 0.47
N LEU A 213 31.96 -19.57 0.63
CA LEU A 213 31.26 -20.12 1.79
C LEU A 213 31.98 -19.90 3.14
N LYS A 214 33.28 -19.64 3.09
CA LYS A 214 34.14 -19.40 4.26
C LYS A 214 34.18 -17.93 4.67
N ASP A 215 33.68 -17.04 3.82
CA ASP A 215 33.75 -15.60 4.06
C ASP A 215 32.87 -15.25 5.27
N VAL A 216 33.34 -14.27 6.04
CA VAL A 216 32.69 -13.84 7.28
C VAL A 216 31.65 -12.78 6.95
N PHE A 217 30.40 -13.05 7.35
CA PHE A 217 29.28 -12.16 7.19
C PHE A 217 28.92 -11.51 8.53
N SER A 218 29.09 -10.19 8.62
CA SER A 218 28.52 -9.37 9.68
C SER A 218 27.12 -8.88 9.29
N SER A 219 26.41 -8.30 10.25
CA SER A 219 25.14 -7.60 10.04
C SER A 219 25.22 -6.58 8.89
N THR A 220 26.29 -5.76 8.84
CA THR A 220 26.49 -4.76 7.77
C THR A 220 26.73 -5.40 6.40
N VAL A 221 27.58 -6.43 6.33
CA VAL A 221 27.85 -7.12 5.05
C VAL A 221 26.59 -7.79 4.52
N LEU A 222 25.77 -8.37 5.40
CA LEU A 222 24.49 -8.95 5.02
C LEU A 222 23.52 -7.88 4.50
N HIS A 223 23.38 -6.78 5.24
CA HIS A 223 22.57 -5.63 4.82
C HIS A 223 22.97 -5.15 3.42
N ASP A 224 24.25 -4.82 3.23
CA ASP A 224 24.79 -4.32 1.97
C ASP A 224 24.63 -5.33 0.82
N THR A 225 24.77 -6.63 1.11
CA THR A 225 24.55 -7.68 0.11
C THR A 225 23.09 -7.75 -0.33
N ILE A 226 22.14 -7.61 0.60
CA ILE A 226 20.71 -7.62 0.29
C ILE A 226 20.36 -6.40 -0.56
N GLU A 227 20.82 -5.20 -0.16
CA GLU A 227 20.61 -3.98 -0.94
C GLU A 227 21.22 -4.09 -2.34
N GLN A 228 22.44 -4.61 -2.48
CA GLN A 228 23.06 -4.81 -3.80
C GLN A 228 22.28 -5.77 -4.70
N ILE A 229 21.67 -6.83 -4.14
CA ILE A 229 20.82 -7.74 -4.92
C ILE A 229 19.53 -7.03 -5.36
N LEU A 230 18.89 -6.27 -4.46
CA LEU A 230 17.71 -5.48 -4.79
C LEU A 230 18.01 -4.43 -5.86
N ASP A 231 19.09 -3.67 -5.72
CA ASP A 231 19.52 -2.66 -6.69
C ASP A 231 19.87 -3.30 -8.04
N CYS A 232 20.59 -4.43 -8.02
CA CYS A 232 20.93 -5.16 -9.24
C CYS A 232 19.66 -5.66 -9.97
N PHE A 233 18.63 -6.07 -9.24
CA PHE A 233 17.34 -6.46 -9.82
C PHE A 233 16.55 -5.24 -10.33
N MET A 234 16.40 -4.19 -9.51
CA MET A 234 15.57 -3.03 -9.81
C MET A 234 16.15 -2.14 -10.92
N SER A 235 17.47 -2.16 -11.13
CA SER A 235 18.15 -1.43 -12.21
C SER A 235 18.14 -2.15 -13.56
N LYS A 236 17.68 -3.41 -13.63
CA LYS A 236 17.61 -4.16 -14.89
C LYS A 236 16.40 -3.76 -15.73
N GLY A 237 16.66 -3.29 -16.94
CA GLY A 237 15.65 -3.00 -17.96
C GLY A 237 15.22 -1.53 -17.98
N SER A 238 13.97 -1.27 -18.36
CA SER A 238 13.41 0.09 -18.29
C SER A 238 13.10 0.47 -16.84
N PRO A 239 12.97 1.78 -16.55
CA PRO A 239 12.25 2.22 -15.37
C PRO A 239 10.93 1.44 -15.28
N HIS A 240 10.64 0.91 -14.10
CA HIS A 240 9.37 0.24 -13.78
C HIS A 240 9.17 -1.14 -14.41
N ASN A 241 10.23 -1.76 -14.94
CA ASN A 241 10.19 -3.14 -15.44
C ASN A 241 9.67 -4.15 -14.39
N TRP A 242 9.83 -3.83 -13.10
CA TRP A 242 9.31 -4.64 -12.00
C TRP A 242 7.77 -4.65 -11.91
N LEU A 243 7.06 -3.69 -12.52
CA LEU A 243 5.59 -3.67 -12.56
C LEU A 243 5.00 -4.84 -13.33
N TYR A 244 5.68 -5.29 -14.39
CA TYR A 244 5.22 -6.40 -15.24
C TYR A 244 5.08 -7.73 -14.48
N TYR A 245 5.72 -7.86 -13.31
CA TYR A 245 5.54 -9.01 -12.46
C TYR A 245 4.30 -8.89 -11.56
N LEU A 246 3.87 -7.68 -11.21
CA LEU A 246 2.79 -7.46 -10.23
C LEU A 246 1.42 -7.29 -10.87
N ILE A 247 1.36 -6.65 -12.04
CA ILE A 247 0.10 -6.30 -12.70
C ILE A 247 0.11 -6.66 -14.20
N PRO A 248 -1.05 -6.98 -14.78
CA PRO A 248 -1.18 -7.19 -16.22
C PRO A 248 -0.98 -5.88 -17.00
N GLU A 249 -0.24 -5.95 -18.11
CA GLU A 249 -0.05 -4.81 -19.02
C GLU A 249 -1.37 -4.34 -19.65
N ASP A 250 -2.20 -5.29 -20.07
CA ASP A 250 -3.51 -5.03 -20.66
C ASP A 250 -4.63 -5.60 -19.76
N PRO A 251 -5.37 -4.73 -19.06
CA PRO A 251 -6.51 -5.14 -18.25
C PRO A 251 -7.57 -5.91 -19.05
N LYS A 252 -7.75 -5.61 -20.35
CA LYS A 252 -8.75 -6.28 -21.19
C LYS A 252 -8.40 -7.73 -21.45
N THR A 253 -7.15 -7.99 -21.81
CA THR A 253 -6.67 -9.36 -22.02
C THR A 253 -6.73 -10.17 -20.72
N TYR A 254 -6.45 -9.55 -19.57
CA TYR A 254 -6.58 -10.21 -18.27
C TYR A 254 -8.04 -10.54 -17.91
N SER A 255 -8.97 -9.62 -18.12
CA SER A 255 -10.39 -9.85 -17.85
C SER A 255 -10.98 -10.94 -18.75
N LEU A 256 -10.59 -10.99 -20.03
CA LEU A 256 -11.01 -12.05 -20.96
C LEU A 256 -10.46 -13.43 -20.56
N SER A 257 -9.19 -13.48 -20.12
CA SER A 257 -8.55 -14.73 -19.69
C SER A 257 -9.20 -15.31 -18.43
N THR A 258 -9.59 -14.44 -17.51
CA THR A 258 -10.28 -14.83 -16.26
C THR A 258 -11.78 -15.07 -16.47
N ALA A 259 -12.41 -14.37 -17.41
CA ALA A 259 -13.80 -14.58 -17.82
C ALA A 259 -14.00 -15.88 -18.62
N SER A 260 -12.99 -16.36 -19.36
CA SER A 260 -13.08 -17.69 -20.00
C SER A 260 -13.21 -18.84 -18.98
N LEU A 261 -12.93 -18.59 -17.69
CA LEU A 261 -13.16 -19.50 -16.56
C LEU A 261 -14.50 -19.24 -15.83
N ARG A 262 -15.21 -18.15 -16.14
CA ARG A 262 -16.47 -17.71 -15.50
C ARG A 262 -17.52 -17.45 -16.59
N SER A 263 -18.43 -18.41 -16.76
CA SER A 263 -19.51 -18.42 -17.77
C SER A 263 -20.05 -17.02 -18.15
N GLU A 264 -20.13 -16.82 -19.48
CA GLU A 264 -20.67 -15.68 -20.23
C GLU A 264 -21.49 -14.64 -19.46
N ARG A 265 -21.01 -13.38 -19.48
CA ARG A 265 -21.80 -12.15 -19.74
C ARG A 265 -20.89 -10.93 -19.66
N THR A 266 -20.79 -10.16 -20.74
CA THR A 266 -21.15 -8.72 -20.79
C THR A 266 -20.85 -8.12 -22.17
N ASN A 267 -21.68 -7.14 -22.55
CA ASN A 267 -21.62 -6.45 -23.84
C ASN A 267 -20.30 -5.67 -24.01
N PRO A 268 -19.65 -5.73 -25.18
CA PRO A 268 -18.31 -5.16 -25.41
C PRO A 268 -18.26 -3.63 -25.61
N SER A 269 -19.32 -2.88 -25.25
CA SER A 269 -19.48 -1.47 -25.69
C SER A 269 -19.08 -0.40 -24.67
N HIS A 270 -18.83 -0.75 -23.40
CA HIS A 270 -18.32 0.18 -22.38
C HIS A 270 -17.10 -0.41 -21.67
N PRO A 271 -16.03 0.37 -21.38
CA PRO A 271 -14.95 -0.11 -20.53
C PRO A 271 -15.54 -0.55 -19.20
N SER A 272 -15.25 -1.78 -18.78
CA SER A 272 -15.71 -2.29 -17.49
C SER A 272 -15.15 -1.43 -16.35
N ASN A 273 -15.86 -1.31 -15.21
CA ASN A 273 -15.32 -0.58 -14.06
C ASN A 273 -13.95 -1.15 -13.62
N PHE A 274 -13.76 -2.46 -13.84
CA PHE A 274 -12.48 -3.13 -13.66
C PHE A 274 -11.34 -2.48 -14.47
N GLU A 275 -11.55 -2.18 -15.76
CA GLU A 275 -10.54 -1.53 -16.60
C GLU A 275 -10.17 -0.16 -16.06
N GLN A 276 -11.15 0.63 -15.62
CA GLN A 276 -10.91 1.95 -15.02
C GLN A 276 -10.08 1.84 -13.74
N LEU A 277 -10.45 0.94 -12.83
CA LEU A 277 -9.70 0.69 -11.59
C LEU A 277 -8.27 0.24 -11.86
N MET A 278 -8.07 -0.63 -12.86
CA MET A 278 -6.75 -1.10 -13.25
C MET A 278 -5.90 0.01 -13.89
N LEU A 279 -6.48 0.84 -14.76
CA LEU A 279 -5.77 1.99 -15.36
C LEU A 279 -5.31 2.98 -14.30
N GLU A 280 -6.18 3.29 -13.33
CA GLU A 280 -5.82 4.14 -12.20
C GLU A 280 -4.70 3.51 -11.37
N THR A 281 -4.82 2.21 -11.07
CA THR A 281 -3.77 1.46 -10.36
C THR A 281 -2.44 1.54 -11.11
N HIS A 282 -2.45 1.35 -12.43
CA HIS A 282 -1.26 1.42 -13.26
C HIS A 282 -0.61 2.82 -13.19
N ALA A 283 -1.42 3.89 -13.20
CA ALA A 283 -0.96 5.27 -13.06
C ALA A 283 -0.31 5.53 -11.69
N VAL A 284 -0.95 5.05 -10.61
CA VAL A 284 -0.42 5.18 -9.25
C VAL A 284 0.89 4.42 -9.09
N LEU A 285 0.95 3.15 -9.52
CA LEU A 285 2.15 2.34 -9.38
C LEU A 285 3.31 2.83 -10.26
N SER A 286 3.01 3.55 -11.35
CA SER A 286 4.01 4.14 -12.23
C SER A 286 4.49 5.53 -11.77
N SER A 287 3.89 6.09 -10.71
CA SER A 287 4.24 7.41 -10.20
C SER A 287 5.61 7.42 -9.51
N ALA A 288 6.29 8.56 -9.55
CA ALA A 288 7.57 8.72 -8.84
C ALA A 288 7.38 8.66 -7.32
N GLU A 289 6.24 9.17 -6.84
CA GLU A 289 5.82 9.13 -5.45
C GLU A 289 5.71 7.69 -4.97
N PHE A 290 5.04 6.80 -5.71
CA PHE A 290 4.96 5.39 -5.35
C PHE A 290 6.32 4.71 -5.42
N GLY A 291 7.17 5.05 -6.41
CA GLY A 291 8.55 4.56 -6.47
C GLY A 291 9.36 4.87 -5.21
N ASN A 292 9.22 6.07 -4.65
CA ASN A 292 9.85 6.44 -3.37
C ASN A 292 9.29 5.63 -2.20
N ILE A 293 7.98 5.37 -2.18
CA ILE A 293 7.34 4.54 -1.14
C ILE A 293 7.87 3.11 -1.19
N VAL A 294 8.06 2.55 -2.38
CA VAL A 294 8.67 1.22 -2.57
C VAL A 294 10.10 1.20 -2.02
N ASP A 295 10.93 2.19 -2.36
CA ASP A 295 12.32 2.30 -1.90
C ASP A 295 12.42 2.36 -0.36
N VAL A 296 11.67 3.29 0.25
CA VAL A 296 11.67 3.46 1.72
C VAL A 296 11.13 2.20 2.42
N SER A 297 10.09 1.57 1.88
CA SER A 297 9.52 0.34 2.45
C SER A 297 10.48 -0.84 2.36
N LEU A 298 11.16 -1.02 1.22
CA LEU A 298 12.16 -2.08 1.05
C LEU A 298 13.33 -1.89 2.01
N LYS A 299 13.88 -0.67 2.11
CA LYS A 299 14.97 -0.36 3.06
C LYS A 299 14.58 -0.64 4.50
N ALA A 300 13.40 -0.20 4.93
CA ALA A 300 12.90 -0.48 6.27
C ALA A 300 12.74 -1.99 6.52
N ALA A 301 12.25 -2.74 5.53
CA ALA A 301 12.12 -4.19 5.62
C ALA A 301 13.49 -4.90 5.70
N VAL A 302 14.49 -4.45 4.93
CA VAL A 302 15.88 -4.96 5.00
C VAL A 302 16.45 -4.74 6.40
N VAL A 303 16.35 -3.52 6.93
CA VAL A 303 16.83 -3.19 8.29
C VAL A 303 16.18 -4.10 9.34
N ALA A 304 14.84 -4.19 9.35
CA ALA A 304 14.11 -5.03 10.29
C ALA A 304 14.50 -6.51 10.19
N MET A 305 14.75 -7.00 8.97
CA MET A 305 15.16 -8.38 8.73
C MET A 305 16.56 -8.68 9.27
N VAL A 306 17.51 -7.78 9.05
CA VAL A 306 18.88 -7.91 9.56
C VAL A 306 18.90 -7.79 11.09
N GLU A 307 18.10 -6.90 11.68
CA GLU A 307 17.94 -6.78 13.13
C GLU A 307 17.33 -8.04 13.76
N ASN A 308 16.26 -8.60 13.17
CA ASN A 308 15.68 -9.84 13.64
C ASN A 308 16.69 -11.00 13.56
N MET A 309 17.49 -11.05 12.49
CA MET A 309 18.55 -12.04 12.37
C MET A 309 19.63 -11.86 13.44
N GLN A 310 19.99 -10.61 13.76
CA GLN A 310 20.95 -10.30 14.81
C GLN A 310 20.43 -10.71 16.19
N ALA A 311 19.15 -10.46 16.50
CA ALA A 311 18.55 -10.82 17.77
C ALA A 311 18.48 -12.35 18.02
N GLN A 312 18.41 -13.16 16.96
CA GLN A 312 18.40 -14.63 17.06
C GLN A 312 19.78 -15.24 17.32
N TYR A 313 20.86 -14.49 17.07
CA TYR A 313 22.21 -14.86 17.48
C TYR A 313 22.49 -14.18 18.81
N GLU A 314 23.06 -14.89 19.80
CA GLU A 314 23.57 -14.26 21.02
C GLU A 314 24.33 -12.98 20.65
N GLU A 315 24.00 -11.84 21.28
CA GLU A 315 24.27 -10.45 20.84
C GLU A 315 25.68 -10.19 20.25
N THR A 316 26.67 -10.98 20.65
CA THR A 316 28.07 -10.91 20.21
C THR A 316 28.41 -11.60 18.88
N ASN A 317 27.65 -12.59 18.39
CA ASN A 317 28.12 -13.45 17.30
C ASN A 317 27.94 -12.85 15.88
N LEU A 318 26.84 -12.13 15.61
CA LEU A 318 26.60 -11.54 14.28
C LEU A 318 27.29 -10.17 14.09
N MET A 319 27.60 -9.46 15.18
CA MET A 319 28.41 -8.23 15.13
C MET A 319 29.87 -8.52 14.75
N VAL A 320 30.45 -9.59 15.28
CA VAL A 320 31.82 -10.04 14.97
C VAL A 320 31.87 -10.78 13.63
N GLY A 321 30.74 -11.37 13.22
CA GLY A 321 30.51 -11.99 11.93
C GLY A 321 30.66 -13.51 11.97
N ILE A 322 29.88 -14.20 11.12
CA ILE A 322 29.87 -15.67 11.02
C ILE A 322 30.17 -16.15 9.61
N PRO A 323 30.82 -17.31 9.43
CA PRO A 323 31.04 -17.89 8.11
C PRO A 323 29.73 -18.12 7.36
N LEU A 324 29.68 -17.76 6.07
CA LEU A 324 28.49 -17.87 5.23
C LEU A 324 27.86 -19.26 5.25
N ALA A 325 28.66 -20.32 5.25
CA ALA A 325 28.17 -21.70 5.31
C ALA A 325 27.25 -21.97 6.53
N LYS A 326 27.49 -21.29 7.66
CA LYS A 326 26.66 -21.39 8.88
C LYS A 326 25.42 -20.49 8.82
N LEU A 327 25.47 -19.45 7.99
CA LEU A 327 24.39 -18.49 7.77
C LEU A 327 23.31 -19.04 6.84
N LEU A 328 23.70 -19.81 5.81
CA LEU A 328 22.78 -20.31 4.75
C LEU A 328 21.49 -20.98 5.26
N PRO A 329 21.52 -21.90 6.24
CA PRO A 329 20.28 -22.51 6.74
C PRO A 329 19.33 -21.47 7.36
N ARG A 330 19.85 -20.40 7.94
CA ARG A 330 19.06 -19.32 8.54
C ARG A 330 18.47 -18.39 7.50
N LEU A 331 19.22 -18.04 6.46
CA LEU A 331 18.68 -17.26 5.33
C LEU A 331 17.49 -17.98 4.69
N SER A 332 17.60 -19.30 4.52
CA SER A 332 16.50 -20.12 4.01
C SER A 332 15.26 -20.08 4.90
N HIS A 333 15.43 -20.13 6.23
CA HIS A 333 14.32 -20.06 7.19
C HIS A 333 13.71 -18.66 7.27
N LEU A 334 14.52 -17.60 7.22
CA LEU A 334 14.03 -16.22 7.21
C LEU A 334 13.15 -15.94 5.98
N GLY A 335 13.51 -16.50 4.82
CA GLY A 335 12.69 -16.42 3.62
C GLY A 335 11.29 -17.03 3.78
N GLU A 336 11.12 -18.00 4.68
CA GLU A 336 9.83 -18.59 5.04
C GLU A 336 9.08 -17.70 6.04
N GLN A 337 9.76 -17.23 7.09
CA GLN A 337 9.19 -16.34 8.10
C GLN A 337 8.68 -15.03 7.51
N LEU A 338 9.37 -14.49 6.48
CA LEU A 338 8.96 -13.30 5.75
C LEU A 338 7.59 -13.44 5.08
N LEU A 339 7.16 -14.66 4.79
CA LEU A 339 5.88 -14.95 4.12
C LEU A 339 4.86 -15.58 5.09
N GLU A 340 5.13 -15.59 6.39
CA GLU A 340 4.16 -15.95 7.41
C GLU A 340 3.03 -14.92 7.49
N GLU A 341 1.90 -15.34 8.09
CA GLU A 341 0.67 -14.54 8.13
C GLU A 341 0.91 -13.10 8.61
N PRO A 342 0.30 -12.10 7.94
CA PRO A 342 0.54 -10.68 8.21
C PRO A 342 0.39 -10.25 9.67
N ASN A 343 -0.57 -10.88 10.38
CA ASN A 343 -0.86 -10.58 11.78
C ASN A 343 0.27 -11.00 12.74
N ARG A 344 1.14 -11.93 12.33
CA ARG A 344 2.27 -12.43 13.11
C ARG A 344 3.62 -11.92 12.61
N ASN A 345 3.61 -11.31 11.43
CA ASN A 345 4.81 -10.93 10.73
C ASN A 345 5.13 -9.45 11.01
N MET A 346 6.18 -9.24 11.82
CA MET A 346 6.63 -7.91 12.25
C MET A 346 7.04 -7.00 11.09
N TYR A 347 7.42 -7.56 9.93
CA TYR A 347 7.88 -6.77 8.79
C TYR A 347 6.73 -5.96 8.18
N PHE A 348 5.50 -6.50 8.18
CA PHE A 348 4.34 -5.70 7.80
C PHE A 348 4.15 -4.54 8.77
N GLN A 349 4.20 -4.77 10.07
CA GLN A 349 4.01 -3.70 11.07
C GLN A 349 5.05 -2.58 10.90
N VAL A 350 6.31 -2.93 10.63
CA VAL A 350 7.36 -1.95 10.35
C VAL A 350 7.00 -1.08 9.14
N ILE A 351 6.61 -1.68 8.01
CA ILE A 351 6.23 -0.95 6.80
C ILE A 351 4.97 -0.09 7.04
N GLN A 352 4.00 -0.61 7.78
CA GLN A 352 2.74 0.08 8.05
C GLN A 352 2.90 1.32 8.92
N ASN A 353 3.87 1.29 9.85
CA ASN A 353 4.14 2.38 10.78
C ASN A 353 5.04 3.47 10.18
N LEU A 354 5.45 3.34 8.92
CA LEU A 354 6.22 4.38 8.24
C LEU A 354 5.33 5.59 7.94
N PRO A 355 5.71 6.81 8.38
CA PRO A 355 4.89 8.00 8.18
C PRO A 355 4.72 8.34 6.69
N GLU A 356 5.72 8.03 5.86
CA GLU A 356 5.66 8.22 4.41
C GLU A 356 4.58 7.34 3.78
N VAL A 357 4.47 6.09 4.23
CA VAL A 357 3.49 5.11 3.76
C VAL A 357 2.09 5.54 4.17
N GLU A 358 1.90 5.94 5.43
CA GLU A 358 0.61 6.42 5.94
C GLU A 358 0.15 7.69 5.19
N LEU A 359 1.05 8.66 5.01
CA LEU A 359 0.76 9.90 4.30
C LEU A 359 0.38 9.63 2.85
N PHE A 360 1.14 8.77 2.15
CA PHE A 360 0.85 8.42 0.77
C PHE A 360 -0.55 7.82 0.61
N PHE A 361 -0.90 6.83 1.43
CA PHE A 361 -2.22 6.19 1.32
C PHE A 361 -3.37 7.12 1.75
N THR A 362 -3.13 8.03 2.70
CA THR A 362 -4.10 9.07 3.07
C THR A 362 -4.37 10.03 1.90
N VAL A 363 -3.32 10.45 1.19
CA VAL A 363 -3.44 11.31 0.01
C VAL A 363 -4.10 10.56 -1.14
N LEU A 364 -3.71 9.30 -1.40
CA LEU A 364 -4.32 8.46 -2.42
C LEU A 364 -5.83 8.32 -2.20
N TYR A 365 -6.23 8.05 -0.95
CA TYR A 365 -7.63 7.87 -0.58
C TYR A 365 -8.46 9.16 -0.69
N SER A 366 -7.86 10.31 -0.38
CA SER A 366 -8.56 11.61 -0.41
C SER A 366 -8.52 12.32 -1.77
N SER A 367 -7.63 11.91 -2.68
CA SER A 367 -7.54 12.46 -4.04
C SER A 367 -8.78 12.14 -4.87
N THR A 368 -9.28 13.11 -5.65
CA THR A 368 -10.42 12.88 -6.54
C THR A 368 -10.03 11.99 -7.72
N PRO A 369 -10.89 11.06 -8.19
CA PRO A 369 -10.60 10.23 -9.35
C PRO A 369 -10.28 11.11 -10.57
N VAL A 370 -9.22 10.78 -11.29
CA VAL A 370 -8.90 11.44 -12.57
C VAL A 370 -9.98 11.02 -13.56
N SER A 371 -10.73 12.00 -14.08
CA SER A 371 -11.84 11.80 -15.04
C SER A 371 -11.38 11.37 -16.42
#